data_AF-A0A6I9YK90-F1
#
_entry.id   AF-A0A6I9YK90-F1
#
_cell.length_a   1.000
_cell.length_b   1.000
_cell.length_c   1.000
_cell.angle_alpha   90.00
_cell.angle_beta   90.00
_cell.angle_gamma   90.00
#
_symmetry.space_group_name_H-M   'P 1'
#
loop_
_entity.id
_entity.type
_entity.pdbx_description
1 polymer ?
#
loop_
_entity_poly.entity_id
_entity_poly.type
_entity_poly.pdbx_seq_one_letter_code
_entity_poly.pdbx_strand_id
1 'polypeptide(L)'
;MGLGKTLTMIALILAQKCTEKEKEKKLDLWMSKQGSIDTCSHGTLIVCPASLIHHWKKEVEKYVKHGKLKVYLYHGPNRIKNASILSQNEIVITTYSILAKEIPVQKEEVDVAKDCLVQDKSLPFCPLACIRWARIILDEAHNIKNPKVQASIAACKLRATARWAVTGTPIQNNLLDMYSLLKFLRCSPFDEFKVWKSQVDNNTRKGGERLIILTKSLLLRRTKDQLDSSGKPLISLPQRCVQVHRLKLSEDEQSVYDVLFKRSRSTLQSFLKHQETLHTGYSGDNSLTMGAQQFKMGQQDSSVKMVKDRFPGSTTIHILSLLLRLRQCCCHLSLLKVALDQANMNSEGISLSMEEQLSALTLSEPESSDPLSMVKLFGTAFGADLFEMTKQSTKISHLLEELKGI
;
A
#
# COMPACT_ATOMS: atom_id res chain seq x y z
N MET A 1 -5.36 -13.95 -6.34
CA MET A 1 -4.28 -14.56 -5.52
C MET A 1 -4.43 -16.08 -5.51
N GLY A 2 -3.37 -16.86 -5.25
CA GLY A 2 -3.46 -18.32 -5.14
C GLY A 2 -3.38 -19.12 -6.45
N LEU A 3 -2.92 -18.50 -7.54
CA LEU A 3 -2.72 -19.14 -8.86
C LEU A 3 -1.23 -19.35 -9.19
N GLY A 4 -0.34 -19.37 -8.19
CA GLY A 4 1.09 -19.60 -8.41
C GLY A 4 1.83 -18.48 -9.15
N LYS A 5 1.55 -17.20 -8.84
CA LYS A 5 2.21 -16.04 -9.48
C LYS A 5 3.73 -16.12 -9.38
N THR A 6 4.23 -16.40 -8.17
CA THR A 6 5.66 -16.53 -7.85
C THR A 6 6.31 -17.64 -8.67
N LEU A 7 5.73 -18.83 -8.70
CA LEU A 7 6.25 -19.96 -9.47
C LEU A 7 6.28 -19.66 -10.98
N THR A 8 5.25 -18.99 -11.50
CA THR A 8 5.21 -18.56 -12.91
C THR A 8 6.38 -17.64 -13.25
N MET A 9 6.69 -16.69 -12.37
CA MET A 9 7.84 -15.78 -12.56
C MET A 9 9.18 -16.51 -12.44
N ILE A 10 9.33 -17.44 -11.50
CA ILE A 10 10.54 -18.28 -11.38
C ILE A 10 10.76 -19.10 -12.65
N ALA A 11 9.70 -19.74 -13.17
CA ALA A 11 9.76 -20.47 -14.43
C ALA A 11 10.18 -19.57 -15.60
N LEU A 12 9.66 -18.34 -15.66
CA LEU A 12 10.04 -17.35 -16.68
C LEU A 12 11.52 -16.91 -16.56
N ILE A 13 12.08 -16.81 -15.35
CA ILE A 13 13.51 -16.55 -15.14
C ILE A 13 14.35 -17.73 -15.65
N LEU A 14 13.96 -18.95 -15.31
CA LEU A 14 14.65 -20.16 -15.77
C LEU A 14 14.61 -20.32 -17.30
N ALA A 15 13.45 -20.10 -17.91
CA ALA A 15 13.26 -20.22 -19.35
C ALA A 15 14.19 -19.25 -20.11
N GLN A 16 14.24 -17.98 -19.69
CA GLN A 16 15.14 -16.99 -20.32
C GLN A 16 16.61 -17.40 -20.17
N LYS A 17 17.03 -17.86 -18.98
CA LYS A 17 18.41 -18.32 -18.76
C LYS A 17 18.79 -19.50 -19.65
N CYS A 18 17.86 -20.43 -19.91
CA CYS A 18 18.10 -21.54 -20.83
C CYS A 18 18.30 -21.04 -22.27
N THR A 19 17.45 -20.12 -22.73
CA THR A 19 17.56 -19.54 -24.08
C THR A 19 18.83 -18.71 -24.26
N GLU A 20 19.26 -17.96 -23.24
CA GLU A 20 20.49 -17.16 -23.31
C GLU A 20 21.74 -18.04 -23.38
N LYS A 21 21.80 -19.15 -22.64
CA LYS A 21 22.90 -20.13 -22.77
C LYS A 21 22.99 -20.74 -24.18
N GLU A 22 21.87 -20.91 -24.87
CA GLU A 22 21.85 -21.40 -26.25
C GLU A 22 22.31 -20.32 -27.25
N LYS A 23 22.02 -19.04 -26.96
CA LYS A 23 22.46 -17.90 -27.76
C LYS A 23 23.94 -17.60 -27.57
N GLU A 24 24.46 -17.61 -26.34
CA GLU A 24 25.89 -17.44 -26.05
C GLU A 24 26.74 -18.51 -26.74
N LYS A 25 26.30 -19.78 -26.70
CA LYS A 25 26.94 -20.88 -27.47
C LYS A 25 26.97 -20.65 -28.98
N LYS A 26 26.05 -19.85 -29.53
CA LYS A 26 26.04 -19.45 -30.95
C LYS A 26 26.80 -18.14 -31.21
N LEU A 27 26.88 -17.25 -30.21
CA LEU A 27 27.54 -15.95 -30.31
C LEU A 27 29.04 -16.00 -30.03
N ASP A 28 29.56 -17.05 -29.39
CA ASP A 28 31.00 -17.29 -29.20
C ASP A 28 31.79 -17.42 -30.51
N LEU A 29 31.13 -17.37 -31.68
CA LEU A 29 31.73 -17.33 -33.01
C LEU A 29 31.88 -15.90 -33.61
N TRP A 30 31.30 -14.85 -33.00
CA TRP A 30 31.35 -13.50 -33.59
C TRP A 30 31.45 -12.38 -32.55
N MET A 31 32.70 -11.98 -32.32
CA MET A 31 33.18 -10.65 -31.94
C MET A 31 33.34 -10.23 -30.47
N SER A 32 34.49 -9.57 -30.30
CA SER A 32 35.04 -8.90 -29.14
C SER A 32 34.61 -7.43 -29.06
N LYS A 33 34.56 -6.94 -27.81
CA LYS A 33 34.75 -5.55 -27.34
C LYS A 33 34.00 -4.42 -28.07
N GLN A 34 32.98 -3.89 -27.38
CA GLN A 34 32.75 -2.45 -27.35
C GLN A 34 32.62 -1.98 -25.89
N GLY A 35 33.40 -0.97 -25.53
CA GLY A 35 33.42 -0.38 -24.19
C GLY A 35 32.18 0.46 -23.92
N SER A 36 31.55 0.20 -22.78
CA SER A 36 30.57 1.07 -22.12
C SER A 36 30.68 0.83 -20.62
N ILE A 37 30.69 1.92 -19.84
CA ILE A 37 30.83 1.95 -18.37
C ILE A 37 29.51 1.55 -17.66
N ASP A 38 28.49 1.07 -18.40
CA ASP A 38 27.25 0.55 -17.81
C ASP A 38 27.40 -0.94 -17.47
N THR A 39 27.34 -1.30 -16.18
CA THR A 39 27.30 -2.70 -15.75
C THR A 39 25.97 -3.33 -16.20
N CYS A 40 26.01 -4.13 -17.26
CA CYS A 40 24.86 -4.90 -17.72
C CYS A 40 24.78 -6.22 -16.94
N SER A 41 23.56 -6.61 -16.53
CA SER A 41 23.30 -7.87 -15.85
C SER A 41 22.26 -8.67 -16.61
N HIS A 42 22.52 -9.96 -16.79
CA HIS A 42 21.52 -10.95 -17.23
C HIS A 42 20.54 -11.33 -16.11
N GLY A 43 20.78 -10.82 -14.90
CA GLY A 43 19.98 -11.09 -13.71
C GLY A 43 18.63 -10.39 -13.69
N THR A 44 17.76 -10.91 -12.83
CA THR A 44 16.44 -10.37 -12.52
C THR A 44 16.46 -9.68 -11.15
N LEU A 45 16.04 -8.42 -11.11
CA LEU A 45 15.79 -7.70 -9.86
C LEU A 45 14.33 -7.88 -9.45
N ILE A 46 14.10 -8.42 -8.26
CA ILE A 46 12.77 -8.59 -7.67
C ILE A 46 12.62 -7.58 -6.54
N VAL A 47 11.58 -6.76 -6.61
CA VAL A 47 11.20 -5.82 -5.54
C VAL A 47 9.89 -6.32 -4.94
N CYS A 48 9.89 -6.65 -3.65
CA CYS A 48 8.73 -7.18 -2.96
C CYS A 48 8.54 -6.53 -1.57
N PRO A 49 7.37 -6.69 -0.93
CA PRO A 49 7.19 -6.35 0.49
C PRO A 49 8.22 -7.08 1.36
N ALA A 50 8.65 -6.45 2.46
CA ALA A 50 9.67 -7.01 3.35
C ALA A 50 9.31 -8.41 3.89
N SER A 51 8.03 -8.66 4.12
CA SER A 51 7.50 -9.97 4.56
C SER A 51 7.68 -11.10 3.53
N LEU A 52 7.88 -10.77 2.24
CA LEU A 52 7.95 -11.76 1.15
C LEU A 52 9.38 -12.10 0.70
N ILE A 53 10.41 -11.42 1.20
CA ILE A 53 11.81 -11.65 0.79
C ILE A 53 12.22 -13.11 0.97
N HIS A 54 12.03 -13.64 2.19
CA HIS A 54 12.39 -15.02 2.51
C HIS A 54 11.46 -16.03 1.84
N HIS A 55 10.20 -15.66 1.58
CA HIS A 55 9.27 -16.49 0.82
C HIS A 55 9.78 -16.71 -0.61
N TRP A 56 10.22 -15.64 -1.31
CA TRP A 56 10.81 -15.76 -2.64
C TRP A 56 12.05 -16.66 -2.66
N LYS A 57 12.97 -16.48 -1.69
CA LYS A 57 14.15 -17.34 -1.58
C LYS A 57 13.77 -18.81 -1.39
N LYS A 58 12.87 -19.11 -0.46
CA LYS A 58 12.39 -20.48 -0.18
C LYS A 58 11.75 -21.11 -1.41
N GLU A 59 10.92 -20.37 -2.15
CA GLU A 59 10.28 -20.87 -3.36
C GLU A 59 11.30 -21.21 -4.47
N VAL A 60 12.33 -20.36 -4.65
CA VAL A 60 13.42 -20.68 -5.59
C VAL A 60 14.18 -21.93 -5.13
N GLU A 61 14.56 -22.02 -3.87
CA GLU A 61 15.29 -23.19 -3.33
C GLU A 61 14.46 -24.49 -3.42
N LYS A 62 13.14 -24.40 -3.24
CA LYS A 62 12.23 -25.55 -3.28
C LYS A 62 12.00 -26.08 -4.70
N TYR A 63 11.80 -25.19 -5.67
CA TYR A 63 11.38 -25.59 -7.03
C TYR A 63 12.52 -25.63 -8.05
N VAL A 64 13.70 -25.09 -7.72
CA VAL A 64 14.84 -25.02 -8.64
C VAL A 64 15.97 -25.94 -8.16
N LYS A 65 16.45 -26.82 -9.05
CA LYS A 65 17.60 -27.69 -8.77
C LYS A 65 18.79 -26.86 -8.30
N HIS A 66 19.50 -27.37 -7.28
CA HIS A 66 20.65 -26.69 -6.68
C HIS A 66 21.67 -26.23 -7.74
N GLY A 67 22.20 -25.01 -7.56
CA GLY A 67 23.21 -24.42 -8.43
C GLY A 67 22.71 -23.80 -9.75
N LYS A 68 21.42 -23.91 -10.10
CA LYS A 68 20.92 -23.31 -11.36
C LYS A 68 20.69 -21.80 -11.29
N LEU A 69 20.25 -21.28 -10.15
CA LEU A 69 20.00 -19.86 -9.93
C LEU A 69 20.71 -19.40 -8.66
N LYS A 70 21.56 -18.38 -8.79
CA LYS A 70 22.20 -17.72 -7.65
C LYS A 70 21.30 -16.58 -7.18
N VAL A 71 20.74 -16.74 -5.97
CA VAL A 71 19.84 -15.76 -5.35
C VAL A 71 20.62 -14.94 -4.32
N TYR A 72 20.60 -13.63 -4.45
CA TYR A 72 21.14 -12.70 -3.46
C TYR A 72 20.02 -11.89 -2.79
N LEU A 73 20.07 -11.85 -1.47
CA LEU A 73 19.15 -11.10 -0.64
C LEU A 73 19.71 -9.71 -0.35
N TYR A 74 19.21 -8.70 -1.06
CA TYR A 74 19.58 -7.30 -0.90
C TYR A 74 18.74 -6.65 0.21
N HIS A 75 19.01 -7.03 1.46
CA HIS A 75 18.40 -6.42 2.66
C HIS A 75 19.35 -6.42 3.87
N GLY A 76 18.98 -5.71 4.93
CA GLY A 76 19.80 -5.59 6.15
C GLY A 76 20.99 -4.64 5.98
N PRO A 77 21.83 -4.41 7.00
CA PRO A 77 22.92 -3.43 6.95
C PRO A 77 24.11 -3.86 6.07
N ASN A 78 24.38 -5.15 5.95
CA ASN A 78 25.56 -5.71 5.26
C ASN A 78 25.29 -6.00 3.78
N ARG A 79 24.84 -4.99 3.03
CA ARG A 79 24.53 -5.12 1.60
C ARG A 79 25.79 -4.90 0.76
N ILE A 80 25.93 -5.66 -0.32
CA ILE A 80 26.98 -5.44 -1.31
C ILE A 80 26.73 -4.07 -1.96
N LYS A 81 27.71 -3.17 -1.89
CA LYS A 81 27.64 -1.86 -2.54
C LYS A 81 28.29 -1.83 -3.93
N ASN A 82 29.00 -2.90 -4.31
CA ASN A 82 29.66 -2.99 -5.61
C ASN A 82 28.68 -3.53 -6.67
N ALA A 83 28.38 -2.69 -7.67
CA ALA A 83 27.46 -3.02 -8.77
C ALA A 83 27.92 -4.23 -9.60
N SER A 84 29.24 -4.38 -9.84
CA SER A 84 29.81 -5.48 -10.61
C SER A 84 29.55 -6.83 -9.94
N ILE A 85 29.72 -6.92 -8.61
CA ILE A 85 29.46 -8.16 -7.87
C ILE A 85 27.96 -8.47 -7.81
N LEU A 86 27.11 -7.45 -7.67
CA LEU A 86 25.67 -7.62 -7.68
C LEU A 86 25.17 -8.15 -9.02
N SER A 87 25.72 -7.63 -10.13
CA SER A 87 25.33 -7.98 -11.50
C SER A 87 25.59 -9.45 -11.88
N GLN A 88 26.49 -10.13 -11.16
CA GLN A 88 26.79 -11.56 -11.34
C GLN A 88 25.72 -12.48 -10.74
N ASN A 89 24.77 -11.95 -9.97
CA ASN A 89 23.69 -12.75 -9.40
C ASN A 89 22.52 -12.83 -10.39
N GLU A 90 21.91 -14.01 -10.46
CA GLU A 90 20.79 -14.27 -11.38
C GLU A 90 19.49 -13.69 -10.85
N ILE A 91 19.34 -13.68 -9.53
CA ILE A 91 18.21 -13.09 -8.84
C ILE A 91 18.74 -12.22 -7.73
N VAL A 92 18.34 -10.95 -7.72
CA VAL A 92 18.56 -10.04 -6.59
C VAL A 92 17.19 -9.66 -6.04
N ILE A 93 16.97 -9.90 -4.74
CA ILE A 93 15.68 -9.62 -4.09
C ILE A 93 15.86 -8.44 -3.14
N THR A 94 15.06 -7.39 -3.31
CA THR A 94 15.07 -6.21 -2.45
C THR A 94 13.65 -5.77 -2.09
N THR A 95 13.54 -4.69 -1.30
CA THR A 95 12.27 -4.14 -0.84
C THR A 95 12.00 -2.75 -1.38
N TYR A 96 10.72 -2.39 -1.42
CA TYR A 96 10.30 -1.03 -1.77
C TYR A 96 10.91 0.04 -0.86
N SER A 97 11.11 -0.25 0.43
CA SER A 97 11.68 0.69 1.39
C SER A 97 13.18 0.91 1.19
N ILE A 98 13.94 -0.14 0.87
CA ILE A 98 15.36 0.00 0.50
C ILE A 98 15.50 0.76 -0.81
N LEU A 99 14.68 0.40 -1.81
CA LEU A 99 14.68 1.06 -3.10
C LEU A 99 14.39 2.57 -2.99
N ALA A 100 13.41 2.93 -2.16
CA ALA A 100 13.12 4.33 -1.87
C ALA A 100 14.33 5.02 -1.23
N LYS A 101 14.93 4.43 -0.19
CA LYS A 101 16.06 5.03 0.54
C LYS A 101 17.31 5.20 -0.33
N GLU A 102 17.61 4.24 -1.20
CA GLU A 102 18.87 4.23 -1.93
C GLU A 102 18.84 5.05 -3.21
N ILE A 103 17.68 5.23 -3.86
CA ILE A 103 17.60 6.01 -5.10
C ILE A 103 17.14 7.43 -4.76
N PRO A 104 18.02 8.44 -4.82
CA PRO A 104 17.64 9.81 -4.54
C PRO A 104 16.65 10.29 -5.60
N VAL A 105 15.56 10.87 -5.11
CA VAL A 105 14.56 11.54 -5.93
C VAL A 105 14.74 13.02 -5.67
N GLN A 106 15.55 13.70 -6.50
CA GLN A 106 15.46 15.16 -6.58
C GLN A 106 14.02 15.49 -6.99
N LYS A 107 13.35 16.29 -6.16
CA LYS A 107 12.05 16.86 -6.51
C LYS A 107 12.34 18.06 -7.41
N GLU A 108 11.68 18.08 -8.57
CA GLU A 108 11.58 19.14 -9.57
C GLU A 108 12.39 18.99 -10.87
N GLU A 109 11.70 19.38 -11.94
CA GLU A 109 12.00 19.26 -13.36
C GLU A 109 13.03 20.33 -13.76
N VAL A 110 14.18 19.91 -14.27
CA VAL A 110 14.95 20.70 -15.25
C VAL A 110 15.50 19.72 -16.28
N ASP A 111 15.14 19.94 -17.53
CA ASP A 111 15.79 19.33 -18.68
C ASP A 111 17.29 19.59 -18.61
N VAL A 112 18.08 18.59 -18.21
CA VAL A 112 19.51 18.55 -18.53
C VAL A 112 19.86 17.11 -18.90
N ALA A 113 19.82 16.87 -20.21
CA ALA A 113 20.70 15.88 -20.81
C ALA A 113 22.15 16.25 -20.48
N LYS A 114 22.96 15.24 -20.15
CA LYS A 114 24.42 15.30 -19.92
C LYS A 114 24.85 15.94 -18.59
N ASP A 115 25.16 15.07 -17.64
CA ASP A 115 26.50 14.95 -17.03
C ASP A 115 26.38 14.25 -15.67
N CYS A 116 26.54 12.92 -15.69
CA CYS A 116 26.91 12.16 -14.49
C CYS A 116 28.34 11.66 -14.68
N LEU A 117 29.28 12.61 -14.82
CA LEU A 117 30.72 12.33 -14.83
C LEU A 117 31.47 13.44 -14.09
N VAL A 118 31.20 13.59 -12.80
CA VAL A 118 32.23 14.06 -11.87
C VAL A 118 32.21 13.12 -10.68
N GLN A 119 33.37 12.54 -10.38
CA GLN A 119 33.64 11.80 -9.15
C GLN A 119 33.54 12.75 -7.96
N ASP A 120 32.32 13.11 -7.59
CA ASP A 120 32.08 13.83 -6.35
C ASP A 120 31.71 12.82 -5.27
N LYS A 121 32.57 12.70 -4.25
CA LYS A 121 32.52 11.72 -3.15
C LYS A 121 31.32 11.94 -2.20
N SER A 122 30.34 12.76 -2.59
CA SER A 122 29.23 13.23 -1.77
C SER A 122 27.86 12.68 -2.18
N LEU A 123 27.71 12.07 -3.36
CA LEU A 123 26.45 11.46 -3.80
C LEU A 123 26.37 9.99 -3.34
N PRO A 124 25.26 9.56 -2.71
CA PRO A 124 25.09 8.17 -2.30
C PRO A 124 25.11 7.29 -3.56
N PHE A 125 26.17 6.51 -3.72
CA PHE A 125 26.30 5.55 -4.81
C PHE A 125 25.15 4.53 -4.71
N CYS A 126 24.29 4.46 -5.74
CA CYS A 126 23.11 3.58 -5.79
C CYS A 126 23.42 2.33 -6.64
N PRO A 127 23.85 1.20 -6.03
CA PRO A 127 24.34 0.06 -6.81
C PRO A 127 23.26 -0.52 -7.74
N LEU A 128 22.01 -0.52 -7.28
CA LEU A 128 20.86 -1.04 -8.03
C LEU A 128 20.50 -0.21 -9.27
N ALA A 129 20.78 1.10 -9.26
CA ALA A 129 20.47 2.01 -10.37
C ALA A 129 21.58 2.06 -11.43
N CYS A 130 22.83 1.75 -11.03
CA CYS A 130 23.97 1.64 -11.94
C CYS A 130 23.94 0.37 -12.81
N ILE A 131 23.14 -0.63 -12.42
CA ILE A 131 23.01 -1.89 -13.15
C ILE A 131 21.87 -1.79 -14.15
N ARG A 132 22.13 -2.18 -15.41
CA ARG A 132 21.08 -2.42 -16.40
C ARG A 132 20.63 -3.88 -16.29
N TRP A 133 19.45 -4.08 -15.69
CA TRP A 133 18.90 -5.42 -15.44
C TRP A 133 18.26 -6.00 -16.71
N ALA A 134 18.37 -7.30 -16.91
CA ALA A 134 17.58 -7.98 -17.94
C ALA A 134 16.09 -7.86 -17.64
N ARG A 135 15.71 -7.96 -16.36
CA ARG A 135 14.33 -7.92 -15.93
C ARG A 135 14.15 -7.29 -14.55
N ILE A 136 13.09 -6.52 -14.38
CA ILE A 136 12.59 -6.09 -13.06
C ILE A 136 11.21 -6.68 -12.84
N ILE A 137 10.99 -7.26 -11.66
CA ILE A 137 9.70 -7.78 -11.20
C ILE A 137 9.29 -7.03 -9.94
N LEU A 138 8.15 -6.33 -10.00
CA LEU A 138 7.51 -5.77 -8.83
C LEU A 138 6.44 -6.74 -8.32
N ASP A 139 6.68 -7.36 -7.18
CA ASP A 139 5.68 -8.20 -6.51
C ASP A 139 4.82 -7.35 -5.58
N GLU A 140 3.52 -7.66 -5.54
CA GLU A 140 2.48 -6.81 -4.98
C GLU A 140 2.63 -5.34 -5.44
N ALA A 141 2.66 -5.16 -6.76
CA ALA A 141 2.93 -3.88 -7.44
C ALA A 141 1.97 -2.73 -7.07
N HIS A 142 0.87 -3.01 -6.36
CA HIS A 142 0.03 -1.95 -5.78
C HIS A 142 0.77 -1.08 -4.74
N ASN A 143 1.95 -1.49 -4.28
CA ASN A 143 2.84 -0.65 -3.45
C ASN A 143 3.34 0.62 -4.16
N ILE A 144 3.36 0.66 -5.50
CA ILE A 144 3.77 1.84 -6.28
C ILE A 144 2.59 2.66 -6.84
N LYS A 145 1.37 2.43 -6.34
CA LYS A 145 0.12 3.02 -6.85
C LYS A 145 0.11 4.55 -6.94
N ASN A 146 0.85 5.23 -6.06
CA ASN A 146 1.00 6.68 -6.09
C ASN A 146 2.32 7.05 -6.81
N PRO A 147 2.27 7.74 -7.96
CA PRO A 147 3.45 8.03 -8.77
C PRO A 147 4.35 9.11 -8.15
N LYS A 148 3.85 9.86 -7.15
CA LYS A 148 4.60 10.91 -6.45
C LYS A 148 5.46 10.36 -5.30
N VAL A 149 5.21 9.13 -4.83
CA VAL A 149 5.93 8.53 -3.70
C VAL A 149 7.33 8.09 -4.14
N GLN A 150 8.31 8.29 -3.25
CA GLN A 150 9.72 7.99 -3.51
C GLN A 150 9.95 6.56 -4.01
N ALA A 151 9.27 5.57 -3.45
CA ALA A 151 9.35 4.18 -3.91
C ALA A 151 8.92 4.00 -5.38
N SER A 152 7.83 4.67 -5.80
CA SER A 152 7.32 4.60 -7.18
C SER A 152 8.27 5.27 -8.16
N ILE A 153 8.78 6.46 -7.78
CA ILE A 153 9.75 7.20 -8.60
C ILE A 153 11.06 6.41 -8.70
N ALA A 154 11.57 5.86 -7.59
CA ALA A 154 12.75 5.02 -7.55
C ALA A 154 12.60 3.78 -8.43
N ALA A 155 11.47 3.07 -8.36
CA ALA A 155 11.18 1.92 -9.21
C ALA A 155 11.15 2.28 -10.70
N CYS A 156 10.60 3.45 -11.07
CA CYS A 156 10.58 3.92 -12.45
C CYS A 156 11.98 4.33 -12.95
N LYS A 157 12.88 4.80 -12.08
CA LYS A 157 14.26 5.19 -12.43
C LYS A 157 15.16 4.00 -12.74
N LEU A 158 14.82 2.79 -12.28
CA LEU A 158 15.60 1.60 -12.55
C LEU A 158 15.68 1.28 -14.05
N ARG A 159 16.88 0.89 -14.49
CA ARG A 159 17.17 0.52 -15.88
C ARG A 159 16.94 -0.98 -16.08
N ALA A 160 16.03 -1.33 -17.00
CA ALA A 160 15.85 -2.72 -17.39
C ALA A 160 15.29 -2.88 -18.81
N THR A 161 15.55 -4.06 -19.40
CA THR A 161 15.01 -4.47 -20.70
C THR A 161 13.55 -4.92 -20.58
N ALA A 162 13.24 -5.79 -19.61
CA ALA A 162 11.88 -6.27 -19.35
C ALA A 162 11.36 -5.81 -17.98
N ARG A 163 10.07 -5.50 -17.88
CA ARG A 163 9.41 -5.05 -16.65
C ARG A 163 8.11 -5.81 -16.43
N TRP A 164 7.93 -6.34 -15.23
CA TRP A 164 6.74 -7.07 -14.82
C TRP A 164 6.16 -6.49 -13.55
N ALA A 165 4.87 -6.17 -13.58
CA ALA A 165 4.09 -5.80 -12.41
C ALA A 165 3.20 -6.98 -12.02
N VAL A 166 3.50 -7.62 -10.89
CA VAL A 166 2.80 -8.80 -10.40
C VAL A 166 1.96 -8.39 -9.19
N THR A 167 0.64 -8.38 -9.34
CA THR A 167 -0.28 -7.96 -8.26
C THR A 167 -1.59 -8.73 -8.33
N GLY A 168 -2.18 -9.02 -7.17
CA GLY A 168 -3.53 -9.59 -7.10
C GLY A 168 -4.63 -8.55 -7.36
N THR A 169 -4.33 -7.28 -7.14
CA THR A 169 -5.27 -6.15 -7.18
C THR A 169 -4.59 -4.97 -7.90
N PRO A 170 -4.63 -4.91 -9.24
CA PRO A 170 -3.96 -3.87 -10.00
C PRO A 170 -4.59 -2.48 -9.81
N ILE A 171 -5.89 -2.41 -9.54
CA ILE A 171 -6.63 -1.17 -9.25
C ILE A 171 -7.22 -1.33 -7.86
N GLN A 172 -6.94 -0.39 -6.94
CA GLN A 172 -7.54 -0.38 -5.61
C GLN A 172 -8.55 0.77 -5.49
N ASN A 173 -8.13 2.01 -5.73
CA ASN A 173 -8.90 3.18 -5.36
C ASN A 173 -9.17 4.14 -6.53
N ASN A 174 -8.19 4.34 -7.42
CA ASN A 174 -8.26 5.39 -8.45
C ASN A 174 -7.60 4.92 -9.76
N LEU A 175 -7.99 5.53 -10.90
CA LEU A 175 -7.34 5.38 -12.21
C LEU A 175 -5.85 5.75 -12.16
N LEU A 176 -5.45 6.62 -11.23
CA LEU A 176 -4.04 6.93 -10.99
C LEU A 176 -3.20 5.70 -10.63
N ASP A 177 -3.82 4.67 -10.02
CA ASP A 177 -3.14 3.40 -9.71
C ASP A 177 -2.66 2.72 -11.00
N MET A 178 -3.49 2.74 -12.06
CA MET A 178 -3.13 2.20 -13.38
C MET A 178 -2.03 3.03 -14.05
N TYR A 179 -2.13 4.35 -13.99
CA TYR A 179 -1.09 5.23 -14.55
C TYR A 179 0.28 4.91 -13.95
N SER A 180 0.38 4.73 -12.64
CA SER A 180 1.64 4.38 -11.98
C SER A 180 2.23 3.07 -12.49
N LEU A 181 1.40 2.07 -12.74
CA LEU A 181 1.83 0.80 -13.33
C LEU A 181 2.29 0.98 -14.79
N LEU A 182 1.55 1.72 -15.61
CA LEU A 182 1.92 2.00 -17.00
C LEU A 182 3.21 2.81 -17.10
N LYS A 183 3.40 3.78 -16.21
CA LYS A 183 4.64 4.55 -16.08
C LYS A 183 5.82 3.66 -15.74
N PHE A 184 5.66 2.73 -14.80
CA PHE A 184 6.69 1.74 -14.50
C PHE A 184 6.98 0.84 -15.71
N LEU A 185 5.94 0.32 -16.37
CA LEU A 185 6.07 -0.55 -17.54
C LEU A 185 6.63 0.16 -18.78
N ARG A 186 6.74 1.51 -18.78
CA ARG A 186 7.18 2.34 -19.91
C ARG A 186 6.29 2.18 -21.15
N CYS A 187 4.98 2.16 -20.93
CA CYS A 187 4.00 2.05 -22.00
C CYS A 187 3.77 3.41 -22.68
N SER A 188 4.65 3.78 -23.61
CA SER A 188 4.51 5.00 -24.40
C SER A 188 3.31 4.92 -25.36
N PRO A 189 2.53 6.02 -25.53
CA PRO A 189 2.68 7.35 -24.93
C PRO A 189 1.93 7.53 -23.57
N PHE A 190 1.38 6.45 -23.00
CA PHE A 190 0.55 6.50 -21.79
C PHE A 190 1.36 6.54 -20.49
N ASP A 191 2.69 6.44 -20.55
CA ASP A 191 3.60 6.66 -19.44
C ASP A 191 3.85 8.14 -19.13
N GLU A 192 3.37 9.04 -20.00
CA GLU A 192 3.34 10.50 -19.78
C GLU A 192 2.04 10.96 -19.12
N PHE A 193 2.15 11.71 -18.01
CA PHE A 193 0.98 12.13 -17.24
C PHE A 193 0.00 13.01 -18.04
N LYS A 194 0.53 13.92 -18.88
CA LYS A 194 -0.29 14.83 -19.71
C LYS A 194 -1.11 14.06 -20.74
N VAL A 195 -0.51 13.04 -21.38
CA VAL A 195 -1.20 12.17 -22.33
C VAL A 195 -2.22 11.30 -21.60
N TRP A 196 -1.86 10.70 -20.47
CA TRP A 196 -2.79 9.91 -19.65
C TRP A 196 -4.03 10.71 -19.27
N LYS A 197 -3.85 11.92 -18.74
CA LYS A 197 -4.95 12.80 -18.30
C LYS A 197 -5.84 13.24 -19.46
N SER A 198 -5.25 13.55 -20.62
CA SER A 198 -6.03 13.99 -21.79
C SER A 198 -6.74 12.85 -22.52
N GLN A 199 -6.15 11.66 -22.57
CA GLN A 199 -6.62 10.55 -23.41
C GLN A 199 -7.37 9.45 -22.63
N VAL A 200 -7.13 9.29 -21.32
CA VAL A 200 -7.68 8.19 -20.53
C VAL A 200 -8.48 8.72 -19.34
N ASP A 201 -7.87 9.51 -18.46
CA ASP A 201 -8.48 10.06 -17.25
C ASP A 201 -9.18 11.41 -17.53
N ASN A 202 -10.00 11.44 -18.58
CA ASN A 202 -10.70 12.64 -19.06
C ASN A 202 -12.22 12.59 -18.83
N ASN A 203 -12.71 11.62 -18.04
CA ASN A 203 -14.13 11.36 -17.78
C ASN A 203 -15.00 11.17 -19.05
N THR A 204 -14.38 10.87 -20.20
CA THR A 204 -15.12 10.57 -21.43
C THR A 204 -15.30 9.06 -21.61
N ARG A 205 -16.36 8.67 -22.33
CA ARG A 205 -16.58 7.27 -22.74
C ARG A 205 -15.39 6.70 -23.52
N LYS A 206 -14.80 7.49 -24.44
CA LYS A 206 -13.63 7.10 -25.24
C LYS A 206 -12.39 6.84 -24.36
N GLY A 207 -12.22 7.62 -23.28
CA GLY A 207 -11.16 7.38 -22.29
C GLY A 207 -11.29 6.04 -21.59
N GLY A 208 -12.51 5.68 -21.16
CA GLY A 208 -12.80 4.37 -20.59
C GLY A 208 -12.57 3.21 -21.57
N GLU A 209 -12.98 3.36 -22.83
CA GLU A 209 -12.76 2.34 -23.87
C GLU A 209 -11.26 2.12 -24.13
N ARG A 210 -10.46 3.18 -24.19
CA ARG A 210 -8.99 3.08 -24.31
C ARG A 210 -8.36 2.37 -23.12
N LEU A 211 -8.82 2.67 -21.89
CA LEU A 211 -8.36 1.97 -20.70
C LEU A 211 -8.63 0.47 -20.77
N ILE A 212 -9.81 0.08 -21.25
CA ILE A 212 -10.17 -1.33 -21.43
C ILE A 212 -9.24 -2.00 -22.45
N ILE A 213 -8.95 -1.34 -23.57
CA ILE A 213 -8.05 -1.85 -24.61
C ILE A 213 -6.63 -2.03 -24.03
N LEU A 214 -6.10 -1.01 -23.36
CA LEU A 214 -4.79 -1.07 -22.70
C LEU A 214 -4.72 -2.19 -21.65
N THR A 215 -5.78 -2.35 -20.86
CA THR A 215 -5.84 -3.41 -19.86
C THR A 215 -5.87 -4.78 -20.55
N LYS A 216 -6.67 -4.97 -21.60
CA LYS A 216 -6.75 -6.25 -22.31
C LYS A 216 -5.44 -6.63 -23.02
N SER A 217 -4.67 -5.65 -23.52
CA SER A 217 -3.43 -5.92 -24.25
C SER A 217 -2.23 -6.16 -23.32
N LEU A 218 -2.18 -5.49 -22.17
CA LEU A 218 -1.02 -5.53 -21.27
C LEU A 218 -1.21 -6.46 -20.05
N LEU A 219 -2.45 -6.76 -19.67
CA LEU A 219 -2.75 -7.42 -18.41
C LEU A 219 -3.32 -8.83 -18.64
N LEU A 220 -2.61 -9.82 -18.09
CA LEU A 220 -3.12 -11.18 -17.97
C LEU A 220 -3.77 -11.39 -16.60
N ARG A 221 -5.11 -11.52 -16.57
CA ARG A 221 -5.87 -11.85 -15.36
C ARG A 221 -6.61 -13.15 -15.53
N ARG A 222 -6.40 -14.07 -14.60
CA ARG A 222 -7.16 -15.32 -14.45
C ARG A 222 -7.91 -15.30 -13.13
N THR A 223 -9.15 -15.78 -13.12
CA THR A 223 -9.94 -15.98 -11.90
C THR A 223 -9.90 -17.45 -11.49
N LYS A 224 -10.19 -17.73 -10.21
CA LYS A 224 -10.21 -19.11 -9.69
C LYS A 224 -11.38 -19.92 -10.28
N ASP A 225 -12.45 -19.22 -10.62
CA ASP A 225 -13.68 -19.77 -11.18
C ASP A 225 -13.60 -19.93 -12.72
N GLN A 226 -12.45 -19.59 -13.32
CA GLN A 226 -12.28 -19.71 -14.77
C GLN A 226 -12.21 -21.19 -15.16
N LEU A 227 -12.92 -21.55 -16.22
CA LEU A 227 -12.87 -22.87 -16.82
C LEU A 227 -11.73 -22.92 -17.86
N ASP A 228 -11.11 -24.08 -17.99
CA ASP A 228 -10.19 -24.37 -19.08
C ASP A 228 -10.96 -24.65 -20.39
N SER A 229 -10.21 -24.86 -21.48
CA SER A 229 -10.79 -25.20 -22.79
C SER A 229 -11.53 -26.54 -22.81
N SER A 230 -11.37 -27.38 -21.77
CA SER A 230 -12.06 -28.64 -21.59
C SER A 230 -13.28 -28.54 -20.66
N GLY A 231 -13.62 -27.33 -20.20
CA GLY A 231 -14.75 -27.09 -19.30
C GLY A 231 -14.48 -27.43 -17.83
N LYS A 232 -13.23 -27.75 -17.45
CA LYS A 232 -12.86 -28.03 -16.06
C LYS A 232 -12.42 -26.76 -15.33
N PRO A 233 -12.72 -26.62 -14.02
CA PRO A 233 -12.27 -25.48 -13.25
C PRO A 233 -10.74 -25.47 -13.15
N LEU A 234 -10.13 -24.29 -13.32
CA LEU A 234 -8.68 -24.12 -13.25
C LEU A 234 -8.10 -24.55 -11.90
N ILE A 235 -8.87 -24.39 -10.83
CA ILE A 235 -8.58 -24.91 -9.49
C ILE A 235 -9.88 -25.43 -8.89
N SER A 236 -9.89 -26.70 -8.47
CA SER A 236 -10.96 -27.27 -7.65
C SER A 236 -10.83 -26.78 -6.22
N LEU A 237 -11.55 -25.71 -5.87
CA LEU A 237 -11.63 -25.20 -4.50
C LEU A 237 -12.92 -25.70 -3.83
N PRO A 238 -12.88 -26.02 -2.52
CA PRO A 238 -14.10 -26.29 -1.77
C PRO A 238 -15.00 -25.04 -1.75
N GLN A 239 -16.31 -25.24 -1.63
CA GLN A 239 -17.25 -24.13 -1.53
C GLN A 239 -16.94 -23.29 -0.28
N ARG A 240 -16.87 -21.97 -0.46
CA ARG A 240 -16.73 -21.04 0.66
C ARG A 240 -18.10 -20.84 1.32
N CYS A 241 -18.28 -21.37 2.52
CA CYS A 241 -19.41 -21.01 3.37
C CYS A 241 -19.10 -19.70 4.09
N VAL A 242 -20.01 -18.72 4.03
CA VAL A 242 -19.93 -17.47 4.79
C VAL A 242 -21.19 -17.37 5.63
N GLN A 243 -21.04 -17.48 6.94
CA GLN A 243 -22.13 -17.26 7.90
C GLN A 243 -21.91 -15.93 8.60
N VAL A 244 -22.95 -15.09 8.64
CA VAL A 244 -22.91 -13.78 9.27
C VAL A 244 -23.66 -13.87 10.60
N HIS A 245 -22.91 -13.85 11.70
CA HIS A 245 -23.46 -13.86 13.05
C HIS A 245 -23.71 -12.42 13.49
N ARG A 246 -24.99 -12.06 13.67
CA ARG A 246 -25.39 -10.74 14.14
C ARG A 246 -25.53 -10.77 15.65
N LEU A 247 -24.69 -9.99 16.33
CA LEU A 247 -24.62 -9.93 17.78
C LEU A 247 -25.31 -8.68 18.29
N LYS A 248 -25.94 -8.78 19.46
CA LYS A 248 -26.39 -7.62 20.24
C LYS A 248 -25.35 -7.34 21.32
N LEU A 249 -25.04 -6.06 21.53
CA LEU A 249 -24.20 -5.62 22.64
C LEU A 249 -24.92 -5.89 23.96
N SER A 250 -24.18 -6.08 25.04
CA SER A 250 -24.77 -6.12 26.38
C SER A 250 -25.31 -4.74 26.74
N GLU A 251 -26.18 -4.67 27.75
CA GLU A 251 -26.72 -3.39 28.22
C GLU A 251 -25.60 -2.40 28.57
N ASP A 252 -24.54 -2.88 29.24
CA ASP A 252 -23.39 -2.06 29.59
C ASP A 252 -22.62 -1.57 28.35
N GLU A 253 -22.30 -2.45 27.40
CA GLU A 253 -21.60 -2.09 26.17
C GLU A 253 -22.44 -1.14 25.29
N GLN A 254 -23.75 -1.36 25.25
CA GLN A 254 -24.70 -0.53 24.53
C GLN A 254 -24.79 0.87 25.13
N SER A 255 -24.81 0.98 26.47
CA SER A 255 -24.85 2.28 27.15
C SER A 255 -23.62 3.15 26.83
N VAL A 256 -22.42 2.54 26.81
CA VAL A 256 -21.18 3.23 26.41
C VAL A 256 -21.21 3.61 24.94
N TYR A 257 -21.67 2.69 24.07
CA TYR A 257 -21.82 2.94 22.65
C TYR A 257 -22.77 4.11 22.36
N ASP A 258 -23.92 4.16 23.03
CA ASP A 258 -24.95 5.18 22.81
C ASP A 258 -24.48 6.58 23.20
N VAL A 259 -23.68 6.70 24.26
CA VAL A 259 -23.04 7.98 24.63
C VAL A 259 -22.11 8.49 23.51
N LEU A 260 -21.24 7.62 23.00
CA LEU A 260 -20.36 7.97 21.87
C LEU A 260 -21.13 8.25 20.59
N PHE A 261 -22.20 7.48 20.36
CA PHE A 261 -23.03 7.63 19.16
C PHE A 261 -23.77 8.96 19.18
N LYS A 262 -24.37 9.34 20.32
CA LYS A 262 -25.02 10.64 20.50
C LYS A 262 -24.03 11.79 20.30
N ARG A 263 -22.83 11.69 20.87
CA ARG A 263 -21.77 12.69 20.70
C ARG A 263 -21.33 12.81 19.24
N SER A 264 -20.99 11.70 18.60
CA SER A 264 -20.55 11.67 17.20
C SER A 264 -21.61 12.20 16.24
N ARG A 265 -22.88 11.85 16.45
CA ARG A 265 -24.00 12.40 15.69
C ARG A 265 -24.13 13.91 15.86
N SER A 266 -23.96 14.41 17.09
CA SER A 266 -24.08 15.84 17.40
C SER A 266 -22.95 16.65 16.74
N THR A 267 -21.72 16.14 16.78
CA THR A 267 -20.55 16.72 16.11
C THR A 267 -20.68 16.69 14.58
N LEU A 268 -21.21 15.61 14.01
CA LEU A 268 -21.45 15.54 12.57
C LEU A 268 -22.54 16.53 12.13
N GLN A 269 -23.61 16.65 12.90
CA GLN A 269 -24.69 17.61 12.62
C GLN A 269 -24.19 19.06 12.68
N SER A 270 -23.35 19.41 13.65
CA SER A 270 -22.77 20.77 13.71
C SER A 270 -21.83 21.04 12.53
N PHE A 271 -21.05 20.04 12.12
CA PHE A 271 -20.19 20.13 10.93
C PHE A 271 -21.00 20.36 9.65
N LEU A 272 -22.06 19.58 9.43
CA LEU A 272 -22.93 19.72 8.25
C LEU A 272 -23.61 21.10 8.22
N LYS A 273 -24.15 21.57 9.36
CA LYS A 273 -24.72 22.92 9.46
C LYS A 273 -23.72 24.02 9.14
N HIS A 274 -22.48 23.88 9.61
CA HIS A 274 -21.42 24.85 9.30
C HIS A 274 -21.09 24.88 7.81
N GLN A 275 -21.08 23.72 7.14
CA GLN A 275 -20.89 23.66 5.69
C GLN A 275 -22.05 24.29 4.93
N GLU A 276 -23.29 24.07 5.35
CA GLU A 276 -24.47 24.71 4.75
C GLU A 276 -24.40 26.24 4.85
N THR A 277 -23.99 26.78 6.00
CA THR A 277 -23.85 28.24 6.20
C THR A 277 -22.72 28.88 5.38
N LEU A 278 -21.68 28.12 5.03
CA LEU A 278 -20.58 28.60 4.17
C LEU A 278 -20.98 28.60 2.69
N HIS A 279 -21.96 27.77 2.29
CA HIS A 279 -22.35 27.57 0.90
C HIS A 279 -23.69 28.20 0.52
N THR A 280 -24.42 28.85 1.44
CA THR A 280 -25.61 29.66 1.17
C THR A 280 -25.39 30.87 0.23
N GLY A 281 -24.19 31.04 -0.35
CA GLY A 281 -23.91 31.96 -1.45
C GLY A 281 -23.94 31.35 -2.86
N TYR A 282 -23.98 30.02 -3.03
CA TYR A 282 -24.07 29.37 -4.35
C TYR A 282 -25.05 28.19 -4.29
N SER A 283 -26.24 28.44 -4.85
CA SER A 283 -27.36 27.50 -4.89
C SER A 283 -27.12 26.43 -5.95
N GLY A 284 -27.41 25.17 -5.61
CA GLY A 284 -27.73 24.14 -6.59
C GLY A 284 -26.72 23.00 -6.75
N ASP A 285 -26.34 22.30 -5.68
CA ASP A 285 -26.10 20.86 -5.79
C ASP A 285 -26.20 20.11 -4.45
N ASN A 286 -26.56 18.83 -4.49
CA ASN A 286 -26.92 18.02 -3.32
C ASN A 286 -25.81 17.97 -2.23
N SER A 287 -26.12 18.54 -1.06
CA SER A 287 -25.21 18.70 0.12
C SER A 287 -24.51 17.40 0.56
N LEU A 288 -25.20 16.26 0.50
CA LEU A 288 -24.67 14.95 0.91
C LEU A 288 -23.60 14.39 -0.03
N THR A 289 -23.70 14.66 -1.34
CA THR A 289 -22.77 14.13 -2.34
C THR A 289 -21.45 14.91 -2.33
N MET A 290 -21.48 16.20 -2.01
CA MET A 290 -20.30 17.06 -1.86
C MET A 290 -19.52 16.78 -0.58
N GLY A 291 -20.20 16.56 0.56
CA GLY A 291 -19.53 16.13 1.79
C GLY A 291 -18.72 14.83 1.59
N ALA A 292 -19.29 13.87 0.86
CA ALA A 292 -18.60 12.63 0.48
C ALA A 292 -17.41 12.86 -0.48
N GLN A 293 -17.45 13.88 -1.34
CA GLN A 293 -16.33 14.28 -2.19
C GLN A 293 -15.19 14.91 -1.39
N GLN A 294 -15.47 15.70 -0.35
CA GLN A 294 -14.42 16.25 0.53
C GLN A 294 -13.76 15.19 1.43
N PHE A 295 -14.51 14.17 1.88
CA PHE A 295 -13.92 12.98 2.50
C PHE A 295 -12.92 12.26 1.58
N LYS A 296 -13.11 12.34 0.25
CA LYS A 296 -12.14 11.83 -0.74
C LYS A 296 -11.01 12.82 -1.03
N MET A 297 -11.26 14.12 -0.99
CA MET A 297 -10.30 15.17 -1.34
C MET A 297 -9.16 15.35 -0.31
N GLY A 298 -9.37 14.94 0.95
CA GLY A 298 -8.32 14.97 1.98
C GLY A 298 -7.07 14.11 1.70
N GLN A 299 -7.02 13.39 0.56
CA GLN A 299 -5.85 12.64 0.09
C GLN A 299 -5.19 13.21 -1.18
N GLN A 300 -5.73 14.26 -1.80
CA GLN A 300 -5.14 14.86 -3.01
C GLN A 300 -4.98 16.38 -2.87
N ASP A 301 -3.75 16.82 -3.17
CA ASP A 301 -3.28 18.18 -3.45
C ASP A 301 -2.86 19.07 -2.26
N SER A 302 -1.54 19.02 -2.00
CA SER A 302 -0.77 20.09 -1.35
C SER A 302 -0.10 20.94 -2.43
N SER A 303 -0.84 21.86 -3.06
CA SER A 303 -0.25 22.91 -3.91
C SER A 303 -1.28 23.95 -4.37
N VAL A 304 -1.77 24.79 -3.45
CA VAL A 304 -2.15 26.21 -3.72
C VAL A 304 -1.89 27.01 -2.44
N LYS A 305 -1.10 28.09 -2.53
CA LYS A 305 -0.80 29.03 -1.44
C LYS A 305 -1.88 30.13 -1.38
N MET A 306 -2.11 30.59 -0.14
CA MET A 306 -2.85 31.78 0.31
C MET A 306 -4.39 31.69 0.29
N VAL A 307 -5.00 31.38 1.44
CA VAL A 307 -5.58 32.34 2.42
C VAL A 307 -5.54 31.67 3.80
N LYS A 308 -5.03 32.38 4.81
CA LYS A 308 -5.08 32.00 6.23
C LYS A 308 -6.51 32.24 6.72
N ASP A 309 -7.40 31.26 6.56
CA ASP A 309 -8.65 31.19 7.30
C ASP A 309 -8.87 29.76 7.81
N ARG A 310 -9.44 29.65 9.01
CA ARG A 310 -9.40 28.49 9.92
C ARG A 310 -9.73 27.16 9.21
N PHE A 311 -8.84 26.17 9.41
CA PHE A 311 -8.85 24.87 8.74
C PHE A 311 -10.13 24.01 8.98
N PRO A 312 -10.84 23.57 7.92
CA PRO A 312 -11.84 22.48 7.98
C PRO A 312 -11.22 21.06 8.07
N GLY A 313 -9.89 20.94 8.03
CA GLY A 313 -9.20 19.64 8.16
C GLY A 313 -9.30 19.03 9.56
N SER A 314 -9.31 19.86 10.61
CA SER A 314 -9.35 19.41 12.01
C SER A 314 -10.66 18.72 12.37
N THR A 315 -11.79 19.23 11.86
CA THR A 315 -13.12 18.67 12.13
C THR A 315 -13.36 17.34 11.42
N THR A 316 -12.82 17.15 10.22
CA THR A 316 -12.93 15.87 9.49
C THR A 316 -12.15 14.76 10.20
N ILE A 317 -10.92 15.05 10.64
CA ILE A 317 -10.09 14.12 11.43
C ILE A 317 -10.80 13.75 12.74
N HIS A 318 -11.43 14.74 13.39
CA HIS A 318 -12.20 14.52 14.61
C HIS A 318 -13.41 13.59 14.39
N ILE A 319 -14.15 13.74 13.29
CA ILE A 319 -15.27 12.84 12.94
C ILE A 319 -14.77 11.42 12.67
N LEU A 320 -13.67 11.26 11.93
CA LEU A 320 -13.08 9.95 11.65
C LEU A 320 -12.58 9.27 12.93
N SER A 321 -12.03 10.02 13.87
CA SER A 321 -11.64 9.53 15.19
C SER A 321 -12.86 9.03 15.98
N LEU A 322 -13.98 9.78 15.98
CA LEU A 322 -15.22 9.35 16.63
C LEU A 322 -15.80 8.07 15.99
N LEU A 323 -15.73 7.93 14.67
CA LEU A 323 -16.11 6.70 13.97
C LEU A 323 -15.20 5.52 14.33
N LEU A 324 -13.90 5.76 14.49
CA LEU A 324 -12.96 4.75 14.97
C LEU A 324 -13.31 4.31 16.41
N ARG A 325 -13.65 5.24 17.31
CA ARG A 325 -14.07 4.93 18.68
C ARG A 325 -15.34 4.08 18.72
N LEU A 326 -16.32 4.38 17.87
CA LEU A 326 -17.52 3.53 17.72
C LEU A 326 -17.15 2.12 17.27
N ARG A 327 -16.22 1.97 16.32
CA ARG A 327 -15.73 0.65 15.89
C ARG A 327 -14.98 -0.09 17.00
N GLN A 328 -14.22 0.63 17.82
CA GLN A 328 -13.54 0.06 19.00
C GLN A 328 -14.55 -0.43 20.03
N CYS A 329 -15.61 0.33 20.32
CA CYS A 329 -16.71 -0.11 21.20
C CYS A 329 -17.40 -1.35 20.65
N CYS A 330 -17.64 -1.35 19.34
CA CYS A 330 -18.14 -2.52 18.66
C CYS A 330 -17.16 -3.68 18.72
N CYS A 331 -15.92 -3.59 19.21
CA CYS A 331 -14.97 -4.70 19.35
C CYS A 331 -14.72 -5.10 20.80
N HIS A 332 -14.18 -4.18 21.61
CA HIS A 332 -13.90 -4.37 23.02
C HIS A 332 -13.71 -3.00 23.69
N LEU A 333 -14.35 -2.75 24.83
CA LEU A 333 -14.33 -1.43 25.49
C LEU A 333 -12.93 -1.03 25.99
N SER A 334 -12.09 -1.98 26.37
CA SER A 334 -10.69 -1.71 26.75
C SER A 334 -9.86 -1.01 25.66
N LEU A 335 -10.22 -1.15 24.38
CA LEU A 335 -9.54 -0.44 23.28
C LEU A 335 -9.73 1.08 23.35
N LEU A 336 -10.71 1.54 24.13
CA LEU A 336 -10.87 2.96 24.45
C LEU A 336 -9.78 3.45 25.42
N LYS A 337 -9.30 2.57 26.32
CA LYS A 337 -8.23 2.85 27.29
C LYS A 337 -6.84 2.75 26.66
N VAL A 338 -6.58 1.70 25.87
CA VAL A 338 -5.25 1.36 25.30
C VAL A 338 -4.74 2.34 24.24
N ALA A 339 -5.55 3.32 23.83
CA ALA A 339 -5.11 4.35 22.87
C ALA A 339 -4.13 5.39 23.45
N LEU A 340 -3.63 5.20 24.69
CA LEU A 340 -2.70 6.10 25.38
C LEU A 340 -1.54 5.39 26.12
N ASP A 341 -1.04 4.25 25.65
CA ASP A 341 0.30 3.84 26.09
C ASP A 341 1.36 4.60 25.29
N GLN A 342 1.98 5.58 25.95
CA GLN A 342 3.05 6.49 25.49
C GLN A 342 4.29 5.82 24.86
N ALA A 343 4.35 4.48 24.78
CA ALA A 343 5.49 3.74 24.26
C ALA A 343 5.63 3.74 22.71
N ASN A 344 4.60 4.11 21.96
CA ASN A 344 4.67 4.17 20.48
C ASN A 344 4.97 5.57 19.91
N MET A 345 5.12 6.60 20.75
CA MET A 345 5.23 8.01 20.34
C MET A 345 6.67 8.50 20.17
N ASN A 346 7.54 7.70 19.54
CA ASN A 346 8.91 8.14 19.18
C ASN A 346 9.32 7.85 17.73
N SER A 347 8.41 7.40 16.86
CA SER A 347 8.68 7.36 15.42
C SER A 347 7.71 8.25 14.68
N GLU A 348 8.25 9.19 13.90
CA GLU A 348 7.56 10.16 13.06
C GLU A 348 7.21 11.47 13.75
N GLY A 349 8.25 12.29 13.96
CA GLY A 349 8.08 13.68 14.31
C GLY A 349 7.34 14.46 13.22
N ILE A 350 6.25 15.13 13.62
CA ILE A 350 5.83 16.48 13.20
C ILE A 350 4.85 17.02 14.28
N SER A 351 5.07 18.29 14.62
CA SER A 351 4.33 19.26 15.46
C SER A 351 2.87 18.99 15.87
N LEU A 352 2.63 19.08 17.19
CA LEU A 352 1.39 19.41 17.92
C LEU A 352 0.04 18.96 17.33
N SER A 353 -0.67 18.08 18.03
CA SER A 353 -0.48 16.63 17.90
C SER A 353 -1.85 15.96 17.80
N MET A 354 -1.97 14.97 16.92
CA MET A 354 -3.12 14.04 16.87
C MET A 354 -3.42 13.45 18.26
N GLU A 355 -2.39 13.37 19.10
CA GLU A 355 -2.42 12.94 20.49
C GLU A 355 -3.23 13.88 21.39
N GLU A 356 -3.16 15.21 21.23
CA GLU A 356 -3.96 16.16 22.02
C GLU A 356 -5.47 16.03 21.76
N GLN A 357 -5.86 15.71 20.52
CA GLN A 357 -7.27 15.48 20.17
C GLN A 357 -7.76 14.10 20.59
N LEU A 358 -6.87 13.09 20.59
CA LEU A 358 -7.17 11.75 21.08
C LEU A 358 -7.21 11.71 22.61
N SER A 359 -6.35 12.47 23.29
CA SER A 359 -6.29 12.56 24.75
C SER A 359 -7.53 13.25 25.32
N ALA A 360 -8.03 14.31 24.69
CA ALA A 360 -9.30 14.95 25.06
C ALA A 360 -10.54 14.06 24.91
N LEU A 361 -10.43 12.96 24.16
CA LEU A 361 -11.48 11.96 23.94
C LEU A 361 -11.22 10.65 24.70
N THR A 362 -10.16 10.60 25.51
CA THR A 362 -9.82 9.41 26.30
C THR A 362 -10.49 9.49 27.67
N LEU A 363 -10.84 8.31 28.17
CA LEU A 363 -11.38 8.11 29.50
C LEU A 363 -10.42 8.69 30.55
N SER A 364 -10.91 9.51 31.48
CA SER A 364 -10.10 9.98 32.61
C SER A 364 -9.81 8.78 33.52
N GLU A 365 -8.53 8.44 33.73
CA GLU A 365 -8.15 7.36 34.64
C GLU A 365 -8.55 7.70 36.08
N PRO A 366 -9.10 6.74 36.85
CA PRO A 366 -9.27 6.92 38.28
C PRO A 366 -7.91 6.86 38.98
N GLU A 367 -7.66 7.83 39.86
CA GLU A 367 -6.60 7.78 40.86
C GLU A 367 -6.94 6.72 41.92
N SER A 368 -6.69 5.44 41.63
CA SER A 368 -6.58 4.29 42.54
C SER A 368 -7.18 3.01 41.96
N SER A 369 -6.53 1.89 42.28
CA SER A 369 -6.96 0.52 41.98
C SER A 369 -8.09 0.09 42.93
N ASP A 370 -9.25 0.76 42.88
CA ASP A 370 -10.45 0.34 43.59
C ASP A 370 -11.48 -0.27 42.62
N PRO A 371 -12.10 -1.43 42.96
CA PRO A 371 -13.14 -2.07 42.14
C PRO A 371 -14.47 -1.28 42.09
N LEU A 372 -14.56 -0.16 42.81
CA LEU A 372 -15.65 0.83 42.77
C LEU A 372 -15.28 2.09 41.98
N SER A 373 -14.12 2.10 41.32
CA SER A 373 -13.68 3.24 40.54
C SER A 373 -14.57 3.47 39.33
N MET A 374 -14.97 4.73 39.14
CA MET A 374 -15.86 5.17 38.06
C MET A 374 -15.05 5.92 37.01
N VAL A 375 -15.21 5.51 35.76
CA VAL A 375 -14.61 6.17 34.60
C VAL A 375 -15.64 7.08 33.95
N LYS A 376 -15.29 8.36 33.77
CA LYS A 376 -16.16 9.32 33.11
C LYS A 376 -15.85 9.39 31.61
N LEU A 377 -16.89 9.18 30.81
CA LEU A 377 -16.89 9.40 29.37
C LEU A 377 -17.91 10.49 29.04
N PHE A 378 -17.46 11.66 28.58
CA PHE A 378 -18.30 12.82 28.27
C PHE A 378 -19.28 13.22 29.39
N GLY A 379 -18.88 13.07 30.66
CA GLY A 379 -19.68 13.42 31.83
C GLY A 379 -20.60 12.31 32.35
N THR A 380 -20.77 11.22 31.60
CA THR A 380 -21.43 9.98 32.07
C THR A 380 -20.42 9.06 32.75
N ALA A 381 -20.74 8.56 33.93
CA ALA A 381 -19.89 7.66 34.71
C ALA A 381 -20.23 6.19 34.43
N PHE A 382 -19.19 5.38 34.25
CA PHE A 382 -19.25 3.95 33.98
C PHE A 382 -18.30 3.23 34.94
N GLY A 383 -18.59 1.97 35.33
CA GLY A 383 -17.66 1.18 36.13
C GLY A 383 -16.32 0.98 35.41
N ALA A 384 -15.20 1.09 36.12
CA ALA A 384 -13.87 0.90 35.53
C ALA A 384 -13.63 -0.52 35.05
N ASP A 385 -14.29 -1.50 35.68
CA ASP A 385 -14.30 -2.92 35.31
C ASP A 385 -14.69 -3.12 33.85
N LEU A 386 -15.58 -2.27 33.31
CA LEU A 386 -16.03 -2.31 31.91
C LEU A 386 -14.90 -2.13 30.90
N PHE A 387 -13.83 -1.45 31.28
CA PHE A 387 -12.73 -1.10 30.38
C PHE A 387 -11.48 -1.96 30.62
N GLU A 388 -11.54 -2.98 31.47
CA GLU A 388 -10.44 -3.90 31.69
C GLU A 388 -10.24 -4.87 30.51
N MET A 389 -8.98 -5.20 30.20
CA MET A 389 -8.63 -6.18 29.16
C MET A 389 -9.08 -7.61 29.50
N THR A 390 -9.29 -7.88 30.79
CA THR A 390 -9.69 -9.16 31.37
C THR A 390 -11.20 -9.39 31.30
N LYS A 391 -12.01 -8.34 31.09
CA LYS A 391 -13.46 -8.48 31.01
C LYS A 391 -13.83 -9.23 29.74
N GLN A 392 -14.71 -10.22 29.88
CA GLN A 392 -15.15 -11.01 28.74
C GLN A 392 -16.07 -10.16 27.84
N SER A 393 -15.65 -9.90 26.61
CA SER A 393 -16.54 -9.25 25.62
C SER A 393 -17.69 -10.18 25.26
N THR A 394 -18.88 -9.59 25.11
CA THR A 394 -20.10 -10.25 24.63
C THR A 394 -19.89 -11.08 23.37
N LYS A 395 -18.98 -10.64 22.50
CA LYS A 395 -18.62 -11.35 21.28
C LYS A 395 -17.89 -12.65 21.52
N ILE A 396 -16.92 -12.62 22.42
CA ILE A 396 -16.12 -13.79 22.76
C ILE A 396 -17.03 -14.78 23.49
N SER A 397 -17.89 -14.31 24.40
CA SER A 397 -18.90 -15.14 25.05
C SER A 397 -19.82 -15.83 24.04
N HIS A 398 -20.45 -15.07 23.14
CA HIS A 398 -21.37 -15.63 22.15
C HIS A 398 -20.67 -16.58 21.17
N LEU A 399 -19.46 -16.26 20.72
CA LEU A 399 -18.71 -17.12 19.82
C LEU A 399 -18.26 -18.41 20.52
N LEU A 400 -17.88 -18.34 21.81
CA LEU A 400 -17.56 -19.52 22.61
C LEU A 400 -18.79 -20.38 22.89
N GLU A 401 -19.96 -19.78 23.11
CA GLU A 401 -21.23 -20.50 23.25
C GLU A 401 -21.63 -21.22 21.97
N GLU A 402 -21.54 -20.54 20.82
CA GLU A 402 -21.80 -21.17 19.51
C GLU A 402 -20.80 -22.30 19.23
N LEU A 403 -19.51 -22.11 19.50
CA LEU A 403 -18.49 -23.15 19.32
C LEU A 403 -18.64 -24.34 20.27
N LYS A 404 -19.20 -24.14 21.47
CA LYS A 404 -19.54 -25.23 22.40
C LYS A 404 -20.81 -25.98 22.00
N GLY A 405 -21.66 -25.37 21.18
CA GLY A 405 -22.89 -25.97 20.65
C GLY A 405 -22.70 -26.76 19.35
N ILE A 406 -21.50 -26.69 18.74
CA ILE A 406 -21.06 -27.50 17.59
C ILE A 406 -20.22 -28.67 18.12
#